data_AF-A0A6C0HNA6-F1
#
_entry.id   AF-A0A6C0HNA6-F1
#
_cell.length_a   1.000
_cell.length_b   1.000
_cell.length_c   1.000
_cell.angle_alpha   90.00
_cell.angle_beta   90.00
_cell.angle_gamma   90.00
#
_symmetry.space_group_name_H-M   'P 1'
#
loop_
_entity.id
_entity.type
_entity.pdbx_description
1 polymer ?
#
loop_
_entity_poly.entity_id
_entity_poly.type
_entity_poly.pdbx_seq_one_letter_code
_entity_poly.pdbx_strand_id
1 'polypeptide(L)'
;MEQIFTNIYETKVWGDNSDAEYNGSSGGGSNIDYNKNTYVPFLKKFIIDNNIKTVVDLGCGDFKCGKLIYDDLNIISYTGYDAYKKVIDYNSTQYLLPKYTFTHLDFCNNKEKIISGDICILKDVIQHWSLESIYNFLD
;
A
#
# COMPACT_ATOMS: atom_id res chain seq x y z
N MET A 1 -14.50 -6.49 -2.40
CA MET A 1 -13.65 -5.83 -1.39
C MET A 1 -13.55 -4.33 -1.61
N GLU A 2 -13.43 -3.88 -2.86
CA GLU A 2 -13.42 -2.45 -3.27
C GLU A 2 -14.54 -1.63 -2.63
N GLN A 3 -15.79 -2.09 -2.68
CA GLN A 3 -16.92 -1.34 -2.10
C GLN A 3 -16.78 -1.12 -0.58
N ILE A 4 -16.20 -2.08 0.14
CA ILE A 4 -16.01 -1.98 1.60
C ILE A 4 -14.98 -0.90 1.91
N PHE A 5 -13.82 -0.94 1.26
CA PHE A 5 -12.75 0.04 1.49
C PHE A 5 -13.11 1.41 0.95
N THR A 6 -13.83 1.49 -0.18
CA THR A 6 -14.40 2.75 -0.67
C THR A 6 -15.30 3.37 0.39
N ASN A 7 -16.21 2.59 1.00
CA ASN A 7 -17.06 3.11 2.06
C ASN A 7 -16.24 3.59 3.26
N ILE A 8 -15.20 2.85 3.68
CA ILE A 8 -14.32 3.24 4.79
C ILE A 8 -13.66 4.61 4.56
N TYR A 9 -13.11 4.86 3.36
CA TYR A 9 -12.51 6.15 3.01
C TYR A 9 -13.57 7.26 2.90
N GLU A 10 -14.64 7.04 2.14
CA GLU A 10 -15.67 8.05 1.90
C GLU A 10 -16.44 8.45 3.16
N THR A 11 -16.60 7.53 4.12
CA THR A 11 -17.21 7.80 5.43
C THR A 11 -16.19 8.11 6.53
N LYS A 12 -14.90 8.17 6.19
CA LYS A 12 -13.80 8.59 7.08
C LYS A 12 -13.70 7.73 8.36
N VAL A 13 -14.09 6.45 8.28
CA VAL A 13 -14.12 5.52 9.43
C VAL A 13 -12.75 5.37 10.07
N TRP A 14 -11.68 5.41 9.26
CA TRP A 14 -10.30 5.34 9.74
C TRP A 14 -9.67 6.70 10.04
N GLY A 15 -10.47 7.77 10.00
CA GLY A 15 -10.02 9.14 10.14
C GLY A 15 -9.88 9.85 8.80
N ASP A 16 -9.52 11.13 8.88
CA ASP A 16 -9.45 12.05 7.76
C ASP A 16 -8.12 12.79 7.80
N ASN A 17 -7.39 12.78 6.69
CA ASN A 17 -6.15 13.54 6.55
C ASN A 17 -6.39 14.93 5.93
N SER A 18 -7.64 15.28 5.62
CA SER A 18 -8.03 16.55 4.99
C SER A 18 -7.35 16.79 3.64
N ASP A 19 -7.08 15.72 2.89
CA ASP A 19 -6.64 15.84 1.50
C ASP A 19 -7.74 16.46 0.62
N ALA A 20 -7.34 17.22 -0.40
CA ALA A 20 -8.28 17.93 -1.28
C ALA A 20 -8.80 17.04 -2.42
N GLU A 21 -8.08 15.97 -2.77
CA GLU A 21 -8.33 15.14 -3.97
C GLU A 21 -9.05 13.82 -3.62
N TYR A 22 -9.00 13.38 -2.36
CA TYR A 22 -9.73 12.21 -1.88
C TYR A 22 -10.21 12.37 -0.44
N ASN A 23 -11.13 11.50 -0.01
CA ASN A 23 -11.73 11.55 1.31
C ASN A 23 -11.06 10.56 2.26
N GLY A 24 -10.97 10.90 3.55
CA GLY A 24 -10.59 9.95 4.59
C GLY A 24 -9.09 9.78 4.73
N SER A 25 -8.63 8.59 5.12
CA SER A 25 -7.22 8.29 5.31
C SER A 25 -6.96 6.79 5.32
N SER A 26 -5.70 6.39 5.16
CA SER A 26 -5.25 5.00 5.33
C SER A 26 -5.12 4.56 6.80
N GLY A 27 -5.78 5.28 7.72
CA GLY A 27 -5.84 4.95 9.13
C GLY A 27 -4.58 5.26 9.93
N GLY A 28 -4.67 5.06 11.24
CA GLY A 28 -3.56 5.31 12.17
C GLY A 28 -2.29 4.52 11.85
N GLY A 29 -2.43 3.33 11.24
CA GLY A 29 -1.31 2.48 10.82
C GLY A 29 -0.39 3.12 9.76
N SER A 30 -0.88 4.11 9.00
CA SER A 30 -0.07 4.85 8.02
C SER A 30 0.69 6.05 8.62
N ASN A 31 0.41 6.42 9.88
CA ASN A 31 1.04 7.58 10.50
C ASN A 31 2.56 7.38 10.65
N ILE A 32 3.32 8.33 10.12
CA ILE A 32 4.78 8.34 10.13
C ILE A 32 5.34 8.22 11.56
N ASP A 33 4.71 8.82 12.57
CA ASP A 33 5.21 8.79 13.95
C ASP A 33 5.26 7.38 14.55
N TYR A 34 4.35 6.49 14.15
CA TYR A 34 4.34 5.09 14.59
C TYR A 34 5.29 4.21 13.79
N ASN A 35 5.71 4.64 12.59
CA ASN A 35 6.47 3.81 11.66
C ASN A 35 7.96 4.22 11.54
N LYS A 36 8.29 5.50 11.77
CA LYS A 36 9.63 6.07 11.49
C LYS A 36 10.77 5.42 12.25
N ASN A 37 10.51 4.91 13.45
CA ASN A 37 11.52 4.32 14.33
C ASN A 37 11.58 2.79 14.28
N THR A 38 10.63 2.13 13.61
CA THR A 38 10.47 0.66 13.64
C THR A 38 10.28 0.10 12.25
N TYR A 39 9.09 0.26 11.65
CA TYR A 39 8.74 -0.30 10.35
C TYR A 39 9.67 0.20 9.23
N VAL A 40 9.91 1.51 9.18
CA VAL A 40 10.77 2.12 8.17
C VAL A 40 12.19 1.56 8.20
N PRO A 41 12.96 1.63 9.32
CA PRO A 41 14.31 1.09 9.36
C PRO A 41 14.35 -0.44 9.19
N PHE A 42 13.36 -1.16 9.70
CA PHE A 42 13.25 -2.61 9.50
C PHE A 42 13.15 -2.98 8.02
N LEU A 43 12.21 -2.38 7.29
CA LEU A 43 11.98 -2.73 5.89
C LEU A 43 13.16 -2.30 5.01
N LYS A 44 13.77 -1.14 5.28
CA LYS A 44 14.99 -0.71 4.57
C LYS A 44 16.11 -1.72 4.74
N LYS A 45 16.36 -2.15 5.99
CA LYS A 45 17.37 -3.17 6.28
C LYS A 45 17.06 -4.49 5.56
N PHE A 46 15.81 -4.95 5.62
CA PHE A 46 15.39 -6.18 4.95
C PHE A 46 15.63 -6.14 3.44
N ILE A 47 15.27 -5.01 2.78
CA ILE A 47 15.49 -4.81 1.34
C ILE A 47 16.97 -4.85 0.98
N ILE A 48 17.83 -4.18 1.77
CA ILE A 48 19.27 -4.14 1.54
C ILE A 48 19.88 -5.53 1.72
N ASP A 49 19.61 -6.19 2.84
CA ASP A 49 20.21 -7.48 3.20
C ASP A 49 19.84 -8.59 2.20
N ASN A 50 18.64 -8.52 1.62
CA ASN A 50 18.14 -9.51 0.66
C ASN A 50 18.31 -9.07 -0.81
N ASN A 51 18.97 -7.94 -1.07
CA ASN A 51 19.17 -7.38 -2.40
C ASN A 51 17.89 -7.28 -3.24
N ILE A 52 16.76 -6.96 -2.60
CA ILE A 52 15.45 -6.81 -3.23
C ILE A 52 15.51 -5.67 -4.26
N LYS A 53 15.00 -5.91 -5.47
CA LYS A 53 14.94 -4.94 -6.57
C LYS A 53 13.54 -4.54 -6.97
N THR A 54 12.56 -5.42 -6.78
CA THR A 54 11.18 -5.17 -7.16
C THR A 54 10.26 -5.39 -5.97
N VAL A 55 9.46 -4.37 -5.64
CA VAL A 55 8.56 -4.37 -4.47
C VAL A 55 7.12 -4.31 -4.96
N VAL A 56 6.30 -5.25 -4.47
CA VAL A 56 4.84 -5.23 -4.62
C VAL A 56 4.23 -4.96 -3.25
N ASP A 57 3.38 -3.95 -3.16
CA ASP A 57 2.72 -3.55 -1.91
C ASP A 57 1.19 -3.60 -2.07
N LEU A 58 0.54 -4.53 -1.37
CA LEU A 58 -0.88 -4.77 -1.43
C LEU A 58 -1.58 -4.02 -0.30
N GLY A 59 -2.46 -3.09 -0.65
CA GLY A 59 -3.08 -2.14 0.29
C GLY A 59 -2.15 -0.96 0.61
N CYS A 60 -1.50 -0.40 -0.41
CA CYS A 60 -0.47 0.63 -0.25
C CYS A 60 -0.98 1.97 0.34
N GLY A 61 -2.30 2.21 0.34
CA GLY A 61 -2.92 3.39 0.93
C GLY A 61 -2.35 4.71 0.40
N ASP A 62 -2.18 5.68 1.29
CA ASP A 62 -1.71 7.05 1.03
C ASP A 62 -0.19 7.15 0.83
N PHE A 63 0.53 6.01 0.89
CA PHE A 63 1.97 5.91 0.63
C PHE A 63 2.85 6.84 1.51
N LYS A 64 2.36 7.32 2.66
CA LYS A 64 3.09 8.28 3.51
C LYS A 64 4.48 7.83 3.93
N CYS A 65 4.62 6.55 4.28
CA CYS A 65 5.92 5.97 4.66
C CYS A 65 6.79 5.63 3.44
N GLY A 66 6.21 5.57 2.25
CA GLY A 66 6.85 5.07 1.04
C GLY A 66 8.13 5.81 0.70
N LYS A 67 8.08 7.14 0.59
CA LYS A 67 9.27 7.95 0.30
C LYS A 67 10.39 7.78 1.34
N LEU A 68 10.05 7.70 2.63
CA LEU A 68 11.02 7.49 3.71
C LEU A 68 11.76 6.15 3.60
N ILE A 69 11.06 5.13 3.07
CA ILE A 69 11.59 3.78 2.89
C ILE A 69 12.37 3.71 1.59
N TYR A 70 11.80 4.14 0.47
CA TYR A 70 12.28 3.75 -0.84
C TYR A 70 13.14 4.81 -1.54
N ASP A 71 13.04 6.12 -1.26
CA ASP A 71 13.69 7.16 -2.07
C ASP A 71 15.21 6.97 -2.19
N ASP A 72 15.89 6.60 -1.10
CA ASP A 72 17.34 6.36 -1.04
C ASP A 72 17.75 4.90 -1.29
N LEU A 73 16.79 3.99 -1.52
CA LEU A 73 17.07 2.59 -1.84
C LEU A 73 17.28 2.38 -3.33
N ASN A 74 18.25 1.53 -3.68
CA ASN A 74 18.51 1.12 -5.06
C ASN A 74 17.61 -0.06 -5.49
N ILE A 75 16.31 0.16 -5.48
CA ILE A 75 15.29 -0.73 -6.08
C ILE A 75 15.02 -0.29 -7.52
N ILE A 76 14.66 -1.25 -8.38
CA ILE A 76 14.27 -1.03 -9.77
C ILE A 76 12.83 -0.48 -9.83
N SER A 77 11.91 -1.06 -9.08
CA SER A 77 10.51 -0.63 -9.09
C SER A 77 9.78 -0.92 -7.77
N TYR A 78 8.81 -0.06 -7.49
CA TYR A 78 7.77 -0.27 -6.49
C TYR A 78 6.42 -0.21 -7.19
N THR A 79 5.57 -1.20 -6.95
CA THR A 79 4.19 -1.23 -7.44
C THR A 79 3.22 -1.38 -6.27
N GLY A 80 2.46 -0.32 -6.01
CA GLY A 80 1.41 -0.30 -4.99
C GLY A 80 0.04 -0.63 -5.58
N TYR A 81 -0.68 -1.53 -4.94
CA TYR A 81 -2.06 -1.85 -5.23
C TYR A 81 -2.96 -1.38 -4.10
N ASP A 82 -4.12 -0.82 -4.43
CA ASP A 82 -5.16 -0.53 -3.45
C ASP A 82 -6.54 -0.63 -4.11
N ALA A 83 -7.54 -0.98 -3.30
CA ALA A 83 -8.90 -1.15 -3.74
C ALA A 83 -9.70 0.16 -3.71
N TYR A 84 -9.16 1.24 -3.15
CA TYR A 84 -9.78 2.57 -3.22
C TYR A 84 -9.20 3.39 -4.36
N LYS A 85 -9.99 3.59 -5.43
CA LYS A 85 -9.52 4.25 -6.66
C LYS A 85 -8.94 5.66 -6.44
N LYS A 86 -9.59 6.51 -5.62
CA LYS A 86 -9.18 7.92 -5.51
C LYS A 86 -7.80 8.10 -4.88
N VAL A 87 -7.42 7.28 -3.90
CA VAL A 87 -6.05 7.35 -3.32
C VAL A 87 -5.01 6.89 -4.33
N ILE A 88 -5.33 5.91 -5.18
CA ILE A 88 -4.44 5.47 -6.26
C ILE A 88 -4.28 6.54 -7.34
N ASP A 89 -5.39 7.17 -7.75
CA ASP A 89 -5.35 8.27 -8.71
C ASP A 89 -4.48 9.41 -8.15
N TYR A 90 -4.70 9.80 -6.89
CA TYR A 90 -3.88 10.79 -6.20
C TYR A 90 -2.40 10.40 -6.18
N ASN A 91 -2.06 9.21 -5.68
CA ASN A 91 -0.66 8.75 -5.62
C ASN A 91 0.01 8.76 -7.01
N SER A 92 -0.71 8.36 -8.05
CA SER A 92 -0.22 8.37 -9.43
C SER A 92 0.11 9.77 -9.95
N THR A 93 -0.55 10.82 -9.41
CA THR A 93 -0.22 12.21 -9.72
C THR A 93 0.94 12.76 -8.89
N GLN A 94 1.04 12.35 -7.62
CA GLN A 94 2.04 12.87 -6.69
C GLN A 94 3.42 12.22 -6.83
N TYR A 95 3.45 10.97 -7.29
CA TYR A 95 4.64 10.13 -7.32
C TYR A 95 4.86 9.63 -8.75
N LEU A 96 5.74 10.32 -9.48
CA LEU A 96 5.96 10.06 -10.90
C LEU A 96 7.07 9.03 -11.15
N LEU A 97 6.98 8.43 -12.34
CA LEU A 97 7.91 7.47 -12.92
C LEU A 97 9.39 7.93 -12.90
N PRO A 98 10.36 6.99 -12.93
CA PRO A 98 10.18 5.57 -13.25
C PRO A 98 9.99 4.63 -12.06
N LYS A 99 10.19 5.10 -10.83
CA LYS A 99 10.35 4.22 -9.65
C LYS A 99 9.03 3.72 -9.07
N TYR A 100 8.00 4.55 -9.07
CA TYR A 100 6.73 4.28 -8.40
C TYR A 100 5.61 4.10 -9.42
N THR A 101 4.88 3.00 -9.28
CA THR A 101 3.64 2.71 -10.02
C THR A 101 2.53 2.42 -9.02
N PHE A 102 1.34 2.97 -9.25
CA PHE A 102 0.17 2.70 -8.43
C PHE A 102 -0.95 2.14 -9.31
N THR A 103 -1.60 1.07 -8.87
CA THR A 103 -2.61 0.35 -9.66
C THR A 103 -3.86 0.12 -8.83
N HIS A 104 -5.00 0.56 -9.35
CA HIS A 104 -6.28 0.32 -8.70
C HIS A 104 -6.70 -1.13 -8.93
N LEU A 105 -6.84 -1.90 -7.86
CA LEU A 105 -7.15 -3.32 -7.93
C LEU A 105 -7.79 -3.83 -6.63
N ASP A 106 -8.98 -4.41 -6.74
CA ASP A 106 -9.50 -5.35 -5.74
C ASP A 106 -8.70 -6.67 -5.85
N PHE A 107 -7.51 -6.68 -5.27
CA PHE A 107 -6.57 -7.80 -5.41
C PHE A 107 -7.03 -9.06 -4.66
N CYS A 108 -7.94 -8.95 -3.70
CA CYS A 108 -8.56 -10.12 -3.06
C CYS A 108 -9.35 -10.96 -4.07
N ASN A 109 -10.04 -10.32 -5.01
CA ASN A 109 -10.87 -11.00 -6.02
C ASN A 109 -10.19 -11.13 -7.40
N ASN A 110 -9.00 -10.52 -7.57
CA ASN A 110 -8.29 -10.45 -8.85
C ASN A 110 -6.78 -10.69 -8.67
N LYS A 111 -6.41 -11.68 -7.83
CA LYS A 111 -5.01 -11.94 -7.45
C LYS A 111 -4.10 -12.29 -8.64
N GLU A 112 -4.68 -12.83 -9.70
CA GLU A 112 -4.00 -13.15 -10.97
C GLU A 112 -3.46 -11.92 -11.71
N LYS A 113 -3.92 -10.71 -11.37
CA LYS A 113 -3.45 -9.44 -11.97
C LYS A 113 -2.29 -8.79 -11.21
N ILE A 114 -1.91 -9.36 -10.06
CA ILE A 114 -0.77 -8.89 -9.27
C ILE A 114 0.50 -9.30 -10.02
N ILE A 115 1.39 -8.34 -10.29
CA ILE A 115 2.69 -8.64 -10.90
C ILE A 115 3.59 -9.37 -9.90
N SER A 116 4.54 -10.15 -10.40
CA SER A 116 5.60 -10.70 -9.55
C SER A 116 6.57 -9.61 -9.09
N GLY A 117 7.12 -9.78 -7.89
CA GLY A 117 8.21 -8.98 -7.35
C GLY A 117 9.08 -9.82 -6.42
N ASP A 118 10.27 -9.33 -6.09
CA ASP A 118 11.20 -9.99 -5.16
C ASP A 118 10.62 -10.01 -3.73
N ILE A 119 9.76 -9.04 -3.40
CA ILE A 119 8.99 -9.00 -2.15
C ILE A 119 7.55 -8.59 -2.44
N CYS A 120 6.61 -9.23 -1.74
CA CYS A 120 5.21 -8.83 -1.63
C CYS A 120 4.91 -8.41 -0.19
N ILE A 121 4.40 -7.20 0.00
CA ILE A 121 4.06 -6.59 1.29
C ILE A 121 2.55 -6.56 1.43
N LEU A 122 2.07 -6.92 2.62
CA LEU A 122 0.65 -6.91 2.97
C LEU A 122 0.49 -6.40 4.42
N LYS A 123 0.93 -5.16 4.66
CA LYS A 123 0.97 -4.55 5.99
C LYS A 123 -0.39 -3.96 6.34
N ASP A 124 -0.91 -4.31 7.51
CA ASP A 124 -2.17 -3.79 8.05
C ASP A 124 -3.37 -3.94 7.10
N VAL A 125 -3.42 -5.03 6.31
CA VAL A 125 -4.54 -5.31 5.41
C VAL A 125 -5.40 -6.48 5.88
N ILE A 126 -4.81 -7.66 6.05
CA ILE A 126 -5.55 -8.92 6.20
C ILE A 126 -6.43 -8.96 7.45
N GLN A 127 -6.08 -8.20 8.50
CA GLN A 127 -6.88 -8.13 9.72
C GLN A 127 -8.26 -7.51 9.51
N HIS A 128 -8.51 -6.88 8.36
CA HIS A 128 -9.81 -6.29 8.00
C HIS A 128 -10.71 -7.25 7.21
N TRP A 129 -10.23 -8.46 6.88
CA TRP A 129 -10.93 -9.40 6.01
C TRP A 129 -11.63 -10.49 6.82
N SER A 130 -12.65 -11.12 6.23
CA SER A 130 -13.22 -12.34 6.79
C SER A 130 -12.21 -13.50 6.65
N LEU A 131 -12.31 -14.51 7.52
CA LEU A 131 -11.48 -15.71 7.42
C LEU A 131 -11.62 -16.39 6.05
N GLU A 132 -12.83 -16.42 5.49
CA GLU A 132 -13.09 -16.95 4.16
C GLU A 132 -12.29 -16.21 3.07
N SER A 133 -12.28 -14.88 3.09
CA SER A 133 -11.47 -14.09 2.14
C SER A 133 -9.97 -14.32 2.32
N ILE A 134 -9.49 -14.48 3.55
CA ILE A 134 -8.08 -14.76 3.83
C ILE A 134 -7.68 -16.12 3.24
N TYR A 135 -8.47 -17.17 3.48
CA TYR A 135 -8.18 -18.50 2.93
C TYR A 135 -8.21 -18.49 1.41
N ASN A 136 -9.26 -17.94 0.79
CA ASN A 136 -9.36 -17.85 -0.67
C ASN A 136 -8.20 -17.07 -1.32
N PHE A 137 -7.66 -16.07 -0.62
CA PHE A 137 -6.54 -15.28 -1.14
C PHE A 137 -5.20 -16.02 -1.02
N LEU A 138 -4.94 -16.66 0.12
CA LEU A 138 -3.66 -17.31 0.44
C LEU A 138 -3.51 -18.74 -0.08
N ASP A 139 -4.61 -19.44 -0.38
CA ASP A 139 -4.61 -20.76 -1.04
C ASP A 139 -4.27 -20.66 -2.54
#